data_AF-A0A843GX43-F1
#
_entry.id   AF-A0A843GX43-F1
#
_cell.length_a   1.000
_cell.length_b   1.000
_cell.length_c   1.000
_cell.angle_alpha   90.00
_cell.angle_beta   90.00
_cell.angle_gamma   90.00
#
_symmetry.space_group_name_H-M   'P 1'
#
loop_
_entity.id
_entity.type
_entity.pdbx_description
1 polymer ?
#
loop_
_entity_poly.entity_id
_entity_poly.type
_entity_poly.pdbx_seq_one_letter_code
_entity_poly.pdbx_strand_id
1 'polypeptide(L)'
;MQVDHFKPLHAWNTEDCGADNFDNLMPACRSCNHYKRAHTLELFREYIYEIPKKLKSNYIYKIGLIYGNVIENEKPIKFYFETYNEDDNK
;
A
#
# COMPACT_ATOMS: atom_id res chain seq x y z
N MET A 1 -1.15 12.95 8.89
CA MET A 1 -1.93 12.14 7.93
C MET A 1 -2.34 13.03 6.76
N GLN A 2 -2.59 12.47 5.59
CA GLN A 2 -3.13 13.16 4.41
C GLN A 2 -4.42 12.46 3.97
N VAL A 3 -5.23 13.17 3.20
CA VAL A 3 -6.36 12.58 2.48
C VAL A 3 -5.83 12.05 1.15
N ASP A 4 -6.17 10.81 0.83
CA ASP A 4 -5.91 10.19 -0.48
C ASP A 4 -7.24 9.86 -1.16
N HIS A 5 -7.22 9.78 -2.49
CA HIS A 5 -8.37 9.32 -3.26
C HIS A 5 -8.28 7.81 -3.47
N PHE A 6 -9.30 7.05 -3.08
CA PHE A 6 -9.35 5.59 -3.21
C PHE A 6 -9.12 5.17 -4.67
N LYS A 7 -9.90 5.74 -5.60
CA LYS A 7 -9.61 5.81 -7.03
C LYS A 7 -8.96 7.15 -7.35
N PRO A 8 -7.80 7.18 -8.02
CA PRO A 8 -7.11 8.44 -8.32
C PRO A 8 -7.94 9.31 -9.26
N LEU A 9 -7.87 10.64 -9.11
CA LEU A 9 -8.55 11.57 -10.03
C LEU A 9 -7.98 11.50 -11.47
N HIS A 10 -6.70 11.14 -11.57
CA HIS A 10 -5.96 11.03 -12.82
C HIS A 10 -5.23 9.69 -12.88
N ALA A 11 -5.94 8.66 -13.33
CA ALA A 11 -5.38 7.36 -13.64
C ALA A 11 -4.73 7.33 -15.04
N TRP A 12 -4.05 6.24 -15.36
CA TRP A 12 -3.52 6.00 -16.71
C TRP A 12 -4.62 5.78 -17.75
N ASN A 13 -5.68 5.07 -17.35
CA ASN A 13 -6.88 4.87 -18.16
C ASN A 13 -8.03 5.69 -17.59
N THR A 14 -8.82 6.32 -18.44
CA THR A 14 -9.92 7.20 -18.03
C THR A 14 -10.99 6.47 -17.21
N GLU A 15 -11.17 5.18 -17.44
CA GLU A 15 -12.13 4.30 -16.75
C GLU A 15 -11.71 3.97 -15.31
N ASP A 16 -10.43 4.15 -14.97
CA ASP A 16 -9.90 3.95 -13.62
C ASP A 16 -9.93 5.24 -12.77
N CYS A 17 -10.35 6.37 -13.35
CA CYS A 17 -10.44 7.65 -12.65
C CYS A 17 -11.61 7.69 -11.64
N GLY A 18 -11.34 8.22 -10.46
CA GLY A 18 -12.33 8.49 -9.42
C GLY A 18 -12.89 9.91 -9.47
N ALA A 19 -14.00 10.13 -8.77
CA ALA A 19 -14.56 11.45 -8.54
C ALA A 19 -13.95 12.13 -7.30
N ASP A 20 -13.96 13.45 -7.25
CA ASP A 20 -13.58 14.19 -6.05
C ASP A 20 -14.78 14.37 -5.11
N ASN A 21 -15.13 13.31 -4.40
CA ASN A 21 -16.25 13.27 -3.45
C ASN A 21 -15.90 12.46 -2.20
N PHE A 22 -16.66 12.64 -1.12
CA PHE A 22 -16.38 11.99 0.17
C PHE A 22 -16.29 10.47 0.09
N ASP A 23 -17.09 9.83 -0.77
CA ASP A 23 -17.07 8.37 -0.96
C ASP A 23 -15.74 7.86 -1.51
N ASN A 24 -14.97 8.73 -2.17
CA ASN A 24 -13.66 8.42 -2.72
C ASN A 24 -12.50 8.93 -1.84
N LEU A 25 -12.74 9.56 -0.69
CA LEU A 25 -11.69 10.06 0.19
C LEU A 25 -11.36 9.05 1.29
N MET A 26 -10.08 8.74 1.47
CA MET A 26 -9.59 7.84 2.52
C MET A 26 -8.40 8.44 3.29
N PRO A 27 -8.30 8.20 4.60
CA PRO A 27 -7.14 8.62 5.38
C PRO A 27 -5.92 7.79 4.99
N ALA A 28 -4.82 8.46 4.65
CA ALA A 28 -3.56 7.81 4.30
C ALA A 28 -2.36 8.47 5.00
N CYS A 29 -1.31 7.68 5.26
CA CYS A 29 -0.02 8.23 5.65
C CYS A 29 0.67 8.90 4.45
N ARG A 30 1.54 9.91 4.66
CA ARG A 30 2.19 10.63 3.54
C ARG A 30 3.01 9.70 2.63
N SER A 31 3.77 8.78 3.22
CA SER A 31 4.54 7.78 2.47
C SER A 31 3.63 6.79 1.74
N CYS A 32 2.53 6.37 2.36
CA CYS A 32 1.54 5.47 1.78
C CYS A 32 0.90 6.11 0.53
N ASN A 33 0.42 7.35 0.66
CA ASN A 33 -0.16 8.11 -0.46
C ASN A 33 0.89 8.28 -1.58
N HIS A 34 2.10 8.71 -1.23
CA HIS A 34 3.17 8.85 -2.22
C HIS A 34 3.55 7.54 -2.91
N TYR A 35 3.47 6.41 -2.22
CA TYR A 35 3.81 5.10 -2.79
C TYR A 35 2.66 4.52 -3.63
N LYS A 36 1.40 4.76 -3.23
CA LYS A 36 0.21 4.38 -4.00
C LYS A 36 0.10 5.15 -5.31
N ARG A 37 0.32 6.47 -5.29
CA ARG A 37 0.18 7.34 -6.48
C ARG A 37 -1.17 7.12 -7.18
N ALA A 38 -1.14 6.83 -8.48
CA ALA A 38 -2.30 6.53 -9.32
C ALA A 38 -2.58 5.03 -9.47
N HIS A 39 -1.95 4.17 -8.66
CA HIS A 39 -2.20 2.73 -8.71
C HIS A 39 -3.51 2.36 -8.00
N THR A 40 -4.13 1.27 -8.48
CA THR A 40 -5.24 0.62 -7.78
C THR A 40 -4.77 0.06 -6.45
N LEU A 41 -5.71 -0.24 -5.55
CA LEU A 41 -5.37 -0.79 -4.24
C LEU A 41 -4.74 -2.19 -4.34
N GLU A 42 -5.17 -2.99 -5.29
CA GLU A 42 -4.66 -4.33 -5.54
C GLU A 42 -3.21 -4.27 -6.00
N LEU A 43 -2.89 -3.38 -6.94
CA LEU A 43 -1.52 -3.18 -7.41
C LEU A 43 -0.64 -2.58 -6.31
N PHE A 44 -1.18 -1.65 -5.52
CA PHE A 44 -0.50 -1.11 -4.34
C PHE A 44 -0.19 -2.21 -3.30
N ARG A 45 -1.13 -3.13 -3.07
CA ARG A 45 -0.97 -4.28 -2.18
C ARG A 45 0.17 -5.19 -2.65
N GLU A 46 0.18 -5.54 -3.94
CA GLU A 46 1.25 -6.32 -4.55
C GLU A 46 2.60 -5.62 -4.41
N TYR A 47 2.65 -4.30 -4.65
CA TYR A 47 3.90 -3.54 -4.56
C TYR A 47 4.49 -3.56 -3.15
N ILE A 48 3.65 -3.44 -2.11
CA ILE A 48 4.08 -3.57 -0.72
C ILE A 48 4.58 -4.99 -0.44
N TYR A 49 3.83 -6.01 -0.88
CA TYR A 49 4.18 -7.41 -0.68
C TYR A 49 5.54 -7.75 -1.31
N GLU A 50 5.85 -7.16 -2.46
CA GLU A 50 7.12 -7.37 -3.16
C GLU A 50 8.32 -6.58 -2.61
N ILE A 51 8.14 -5.69 -1.63
CA ILE A 51 9.23 -4.86 -1.08
C ILE A 51 10.44 -5.70 -0.66
N PRO A 52 10.30 -6.80 0.11
CA PRO A 52 11.45 -7.63 0.50
C PRO A 52 12.21 -8.16 -0.73
N LYS A 53 11.47 -8.65 -1.74
CA LYS A 53 12.04 -9.13 -3.00
C LYS A 53 12.80 -8.03 -3.74
N LYS A 54 12.28 -6.80 -3.78
CA LYS A 54 12.94 -5.63 -4.40
C LYS A 54 14.21 -5.23 -3.65
N LEU A 55 14.21 -5.35 -2.32
CA LEU A 55 15.36 -5.00 -1.47
C LEU A 55 16.45 -6.07 -1.43
N LYS A 56 16.16 -7.32 -1.82
CA LYS A 56 17.15 -8.42 -1.83
C LYS A 56 18.40 -8.15 -2.65
N SER A 57 18.38 -7.25 -3.63
CA SER A 57 19.59 -6.85 -4.38
C SER A 57 20.50 -5.90 -3.61
N ASN A 58 19.98 -5.19 -2.61
CA ASN A 58 20.70 -4.20 -1.82
C ASN A 58 21.68 -4.87 -0.84
N TYR A 59 22.95 -4.47 -0.88
CA TYR A 59 24.00 -5.05 -0.04
C TYR A 59 23.74 -4.87 1.46
N ILE A 60 23.24 -3.71 1.89
CA ILE A 60 22.94 -3.43 3.30
C ILE A 60 21.81 -4.34 3.79
N TYR A 61 20.78 -4.54 2.97
CA TYR A 61 19.67 -5.45 3.28
C TYR A 61 20.17 -6.90 3.45
N LYS A 62 21.04 -7.38 2.55
CA LYS A 62 21.65 -8.71 2.66
C LYS A 62 22.46 -8.89 3.95
N ILE A 63 23.29 -7.91 4.30
CA ILE A 63 24.08 -7.95 5.55
C ILE A 63 23.14 -7.96 6.76
N GLY A 64 22.09 -7.14 6.75
CA GLY A 64 21.07 -7.12 7.80
C GLY A 64 20.38 -8.49 7.99
N LEU A 65 20.09 -9.20 6.90
CA LEU A 65 19.57 -10.57 6.96
C LEU A 65 20.59 -11.56 7.54
N ILE A 66 21.84 -11.52 7.10
CA ILE A 66 22.91 -12.43 7.57
C ILE A 66 23.12 -12.33 9.08
N TYR A 67 23.11 -11.10 9.61
CA TYR A 67 23.31 -10.86 11.04
C TYR A 67 22.01 -10.93 11.86
N GLY A 68 20.86 -11.16 11.23
CA GLY A 68 19.56 -11.25 11.89
C GLY A 68 18.98 -9.91 12.37
N ASN A 69 19.56 -8.78 11.95
CA ASN A 69 19.05 -7.44 12.23
C ASN A 69 17.80 -7.10 11.39
N VAL A 70 17.59 -7.82 10.30
CA VAL A 70 16.39 -7.74 9.47
C VAL A 70 15.73 -9.10 9.45
N ILE A 71 14.41 -9.14 9.68
CA ILE A 71 13.59 -10.35 9.62
C ILE A 71 12.54 -10.14 8.54
N GLU A 72 12.50 -11.02 7.55
CA GLU A 72 11.45 -10.98 6.52
C GLU A 72 10.12 -11.43 7.14
N ASN A 73 9.08 -10.63 6.94
CA ASN A 73 7.73 -10.94 7.42
C ASN A 73 6.80 -11.13 6.23
N GLU A 74 6.86 -12.33 5.64
CA GLU A 74 5.99 -12.71 4.53
C GLU A 74 4.57 -12.92 5.05
N LYS A 75 3.70 -11.93 4.81
CA LYS A 75 2.29 -11.99 5.19
C LYS A 75 1.42 -11.29 4.16
N PRO A 76 0.14 -11.68 4.05
CA PRO A 76 -0.83 -10.91 3.28
C PRO A 76 -0.89 -9.47 3.78
N ILE A 77 -0.88 -8.52 2.85
CA ILE A 77 -1.01 -7.10 3.17
C ILE A 77 -2.49 -6.77 3.30
N LYS A 78 -2.92 -6.50 4.53
CA LYS A 78 -4.27 -5.99 4.86
C LYS A 78 -4.20 -4.48 5.11
N PHE A 79 -5.16 -3.74 4.57
CA PHE A 79 -5.32 -2.32 4.86
C PHE A 79 -6.24 -2.10 6.06
N TYR A 80 -6.08 -0.97 6.74
CA TYR A 80 -6.84 -0.66 7.97
C TYR A 80 -8.36 -0.64 7.78
N PHE A 81 -8.86 -0.16 6.64
CA PHE A 81 -10.31 -0.13 6.39
C PHE A 81 -10.90 -1.55 6.21
N GLU A 82 -10.06 -2.54 5.88
CA GLU A 82 -10.50 -3.93 5.70
C GLU A 82 -10.73 -4.61 7.05
N THR A 83 -10.02 -4.19 8.09
CA THR A 83 -10.21 -4.73 9.44
C THR A 83 -11.47 -4.18 10.10
N TYR A 84 -11.89 -2.96 9.77
CA TYR A 84 -13.09 -2.34 10.36
C TYR A 84 -14.39 -3.08 9.97
N ASN A 85 -14.47 -3.58 8.73
CA ASN A 85 -15.62 -4.34 8.25
C ASN A 85 -15.71 -5.77 8.82
N GLU A 86 -14.60 -6.32 9.34
CA GLU A 86 -14.58 -7.63 10.01
C GLU A 86 -15.18 -7.53 11.43
N ASP A 87 -15.05 -6.38 12.10
CA ASP A 87 -15.55 -6.16 13.48
C ASP A 87 -17.04 -5.74 13.53
N ASP A 88 -17.56 -5.04 12.51
CA ASP A 88 -19.00 -4.67 12.43
C ASP A 88 -19.93 -5.87 12.10
N ASN A 89 -19.38 -7.02 11.70
CA ASN A 89 -20.12 -8.26 11.44
C ASN A 89 -20.05 -9.27 12.62
N LYS A 90 -19.68 -8.81 13.82
CA LYS A 90 -19.46 -9.66 14.99
C LYS A 90 -20.40 -9.37 16.14
#